data_AF-A0A101TPX7-F1
#
_entry.id   AF-A0A101TPX7-F1
#
_cell.length_a   1.000
_cell.length_b   1.000
_cell.length_c   1.000
_cell.angle_alpha   90.00
_cell.angle_beta   90.00
_cell.angle_gamma   90.00
#
_symmetry.space_group_name_H-M   'P 1'
#
loop_
_entity.id
_entity.type
_entity.pdbx_description
1 polymer ?
#
loop_
_entity_poly.entity_id
_entity_poly.type
_entity_poly.pdbx_seq_one_letter_code
_entity_poly.pdbx_strand_id
1 'polypeptide(L)'
;MNVRLLCTACGRRLSEPLRPLPELPARPEHDGRIKPDGSRHAPSTVPRGAYAVDPEPSGAPFVAHPDPEWAGAAIPGVSMSDPEGDGFLMSAGPRNTLVVHHEDTVGFLAPNPALEEIGCCGPPGLEGPNWVCPGCGAPVATLFADCSGPFETHFLPDVVRVTAV
;
A
#
# COMPACT_ATOMS: atom_id res chain seq x y z
N MET A 1 15.46 -16.31 -6.38
CA MET A 1 15.75 -16.52 -4.95
C MET A 1 14.60 -15.93 -4.17
N ASN A 2 14.07 -16.64 -3.18
CA ASN A 2 12.99 -16.09 -2.35
C ASN A 2 13.59 -15.26 -1.21
N VAL A 3 12.82 -14.29 -0.73
CA VAL A 3 13.18 -13.42 0.39
C VAL A 3 12.07 -13.44 1.44
N ARG A 4 12.38 -12.96 2.64
CA ARG A 4 11.42 -12.66 3.71
C ARG A 4 11.51 -11.19 4.07
N LEU A 5 10.38 -10.63 4.44
CA LEU A 5 10.27 -9.32 5.06
C LEU A 5 10.28 -9.49 6.58
N LEU A 6 11.24 -8.85 7.24
CA LEU A 6 11.41 -8.86 8.69
C LEU A 6 11.27 -7.45 9.25
N CYS A 7 10.61 -7.29 10.39
CA CYS A 7 10.60 -6.02 11.11
C CYS A 7 12.02 -5.67 11.57
N THR A 8 12.51 -4.47 11.27
CA THR A 8 13.85 -4.04 11.69
C THR A 8 13.95 -3.87 13.21
N ALA A 9 12.84 -3.56 13.88
CA ALA A 9 12.81 -3.32 15.32
C ALA A 9 12.89 -4.61 16.16
N CYS A 10 12.21 -5.69 15.75
CA CYS A 10 12.14 -6.93 16.55
C CYS A 10 12.47 -8.22 15.80
N GLY A 11 12.76 -8.14 14.50
CA GLY A 11 13.11 -9.30 13.66
C GLY A 11 11.95 -10.23 13.32
N ARG A 12 10.71 -9.91 13.73
CA ARG A 12 9.53 -10.72 13.43
C ARG A 12 9.26 -10.73 11.93
N ARG A 13 8.86 -11.89 11.41
CA ARG A 13 8.41 -12.07 10.03
C ARG A 13 7.11 -11.31 9.77
N LEU A 14 7.06 -10.60 8.65
CA LEU A 14 5.96 -9.72 8.26
C LEU A 14 5.16 -10.20 7.03
N SER A 15 5.61 -11.25 6.35
CA SER A 15 4.94 -11.80 5.17
C SER A 15 5.29 -13.27 4.93
N GLU A 16 4.56 -13.90 4.01
CA GLU A 16 5.00 -15.13 3.35
C GLU A 16 6.34 -14.92 2.59
N PRO A 17 7.09 -15.98 2.16
CA PRO A 17 8.31 -15.78 1.39
C PRO A 17 7.94 -15.23 0.01
N LEU A 18 8.66 -14.21 -0.44
CA LEU A 18 8.33 -13.47 -1.66
C LEU A 18 9.45 -13.62 -2.68
N ARG A 19 9.10 -13.62 -3.96
CA ARG A 19 10.05 -13.48 -5.06
C ARG A 19 10.17 -12.00 -5.43
N PRO A 20 11.38 -11.41 -5.46
CA PRO A 20 11.57 -10.06 -5.98
C PRO A 20 11.23 -10.00 -7.47
N LEU A 21 10.48 -8.99 -7.87
CA LEU A 21 10.34 -8.56 -9.25
C LEU A 21 11.39 -7.46 -9.55
N PRO A 22 11.94 -7.42 -10.77
CA PRO A 22 12.96 -6.44 -11.13
C PRO A 22 12.42 -5.00 -11.17
N GLU A 23 11.14 -4.84 -11.50
CA GLU A 23 10.43 -3.56 -11.57
C GLU A 23 8.98 -3.75 -11.13
N LEU A 24 8.32 -2.66 -10.75
CA LEU A 24 6.89 -2.64 -10.46
C LEU A 24 6.11 -2.82 -11.76
N PRO A 25 5.21 -3.83 -11.87
CA PRO A 25 4.31 -3.94 -13.01
C PRO A 25 3.42 -2.71 -13.16
N ALA A 26 2.87 -2.51 -14.36
CA ALA A 26 1.85 -1.48 -14.56
C ALA A 26 0.66 -1.73 -13.61
N ARG A 27 0.26 -0.69 -12.87
CA ARG A 27 -0.90 -0.77 -11.98
C ARG A 27 -2.16 -1.09 -12.80
N PRO A 28 -2.98 -2.06 -12.39
CA PRO A 28 -4.18 -2.39 -13.12
C PRO A 28 -5.18 -1.24 -13.05
N GLU A 29 -5.88 -0.99 -14.15
CA GLU A 29 -6.96 -0.01 -14.18
C GLU A 29 -8.15 -0.51 -13.34
N HIS A 30 -8.81 0.42 -12.65
CA HIS A 30 -10.06 0.15 -11.97
C HIS A 30 -11.23 0.32 -12.95
N ASP A 31 -11.92 -0.77 -13.27
CA ASP A 31 -13.02 -0.79 -14.26
C ASP A 31 -14.40 -0.47 -13.66
N GLY A 32 -14.47 -0.18 -12.35
CA GLY A 32 -15.71 0.15 -11.64
C GLY A 32 -16.69 -1.02 -11.47
N ARG A 33 -16.33 -2.24 -11.90
CA ARG A 33 -17.24 -3.39 -11.87
C ARG A 33 -17.16 -4.15 -10.55
N ILE A 34 -18.30 -4.72 -10.15
CA ILE A 34 -18.35 -5.70 -9.07
C ILE A 34 -17.87 -7.04 -9.63
N LYS A 35 -16.81 -7.60 -9.03
CA LYS A 35 -16.26 -8.90 -9.39
C LYS A 35 -17.18 -10.05 -8.94
N PRO A 36 -17.00 -11.28 -9.47
CA PRO A 36 -17.82 -12.43 -9.06
C PRO A 36 -17.81 -12.76 -7.57
N ASP A 37 -16.74 -12.38 -6.86
CA ASP A 37 -16.60 -12.53 -5.40
C ASP A 37 -17.25 -11.38 -4.60
N GLY A 38 -17.90 -10.44 -5.28
CA GLY A 38 -18.53 -9.26 -4.69
C GLY A 38 -17.56 -8.09 -4.42
N SER A 39 -16.26 -8.27 -4.62
CA SER A 39 -15.27 -7.21 -4.42
C SER A 39 -15.30 -6.18 -5.56
N ARG A 40 -14.88 -4.95 -5.27
CA ARG A 40 -14.87 -3.83 -6.24
C ARG A 40 -13.46 -3.35 -6.59
N HIS A 41 -12.49 -3.56 -5.71
CA HIS A 41 -11.10 -3.16 -5.86
C HIS A 41 -10.50 -3.61 -7.20
N ALA A 42 -9.55 -2.86 -7.74
CA ALA A 42 -8.67 -3.38 -8.78
C ALA A 42 -7.83 -4.55 -8.22
N PRO A 43 -7.34 -5.48 -9.06
CA PRO A 43 -6.34 -6.47 -8.64
C PRO A 43 -5.12 -5.79 -7.99
N SER A 44 -4.35 -6.53 -7.18
CA SER A 44 -3.03 -6.03 -6.77
C SER A 44 -2.13 -5.86 -7.98
N THR A 45 -1.27 -4.83 -7.94
CA THR A 45 -0.22 -4.55 -8.91
C THR A 45 0.78 -5.70 -9.00
N VAL A 46 1.05 -6.38 -7.89
CA VAL A 46 1.96 -7.53 -7.84
C VAL A 46 1.18 -8.83 -7.62
N PRO A 47 1.55 -9.94 -8.28
CA PRO A 47 0.92 -11.22 -8.03
C PRO A 47 1.31 -11.78 -6.66
N ARG A 48 0.49 -12.69 -6.13
CA ARG A 48 0.79 -13.44 -4.90
C ARG A 48 2.16 -14.12 -4.95
N GLY A 49 2.85 -14.14 -3.83
CA GLY A 49 4.20 -14.68 -3.66
C GLY A 49 5.29 -13.81 -4.28
N ALA A 50 5.01 -12.55 -4.63
CA ALA A 50 5.98 -11.63 -5.19
C ALA A 50 5.95 -10.27 -4.48
N TYR A 51 7.03 -9.51 -4.62
CA TYR A 51 7.07 -8.11 -4.24
C TYR A 51 7.84 -7.30 -5.27
N ALA A 52 7.55 -6.01 -5.33
CA ALA A 52 8.28 -5.02 -6.11
C ALA A 52 8.48 -3.75 -5.30
N VAL A 53 9.46 -2.93 -5.68
CA VAL A 53 9.65 -1.60 -5.10
C VAL A 53 8.88 -0.59 -5.96
N ASP A 54 8.02 0.20 -5.31
CA ASP A 54 7.31 1.31 -5.95
C ASP A 54 8.08 2.62 -5.73
N PRO A 55 8.66 3.22 -6.78
CA PRO A 55 9.47 4.43 -6.62
C PRO A 55 8.65 5.70 -6.31
N GLU A 56 7.33 5.66 -6.53
CA GLU A 56 6.45 6.80 -6.31
C GLU A 56 6.15 7.01 -4.82
N PRO A 57 5.81 8.24 -4.39
CA PRO A 57 5.30 8.48 -3.04
C PRO A 57 3.98 7.73 -2.86
N SER A 58 3.77 7.18 -1.68
CA SER A 58 2.55 6.43 -1.36
C SER A 58 1.98 6.82 0.00
N GLY A 59 0.67 7.06 0.04
CA GLY A 59 -0.07 7.40 1.26
C GLY A 59 0.23 8.80 1.82
N ALA A 60 -0.16 9.04 3.07
CA ALA A 60 0.06 10.31 3.74
C ALA A 60 1.56 10.66 3.94
N PRO A 61 1.89 11.96 4.07
CA PRO A 61 0.98 13.11 3.94
C PRO A 61 0.61 13.41 2.49
N PHE A 62 -0.50 14.13 2.28
CA PHE A 62 -0.90 14.63 0.98
C PHE A 62 -0.71 16.14 0.88
N VAL A 63 -0.33 16.61 -0.31
CA VAL A 63 -0.13 18.03 -0.60
C VAL A 63 -0.79 18.38 -1.92
N ALA A 64 -1.23 19.63 -2.08
CA ALA A 64 -1.74 20.12 -3.35
C ALA A 64 -0.69 19.97 -4.46
N HIS A 65 -1.11 19.47 -5.62
CA HIS A 65 -0.26 19.43 -6.79
C HIS A 65 -0.12 20.86 -7.37
N PRO A 66 1.09 21.31 -7.77
CA PRO A 66 1.30 22.68 -8.26
C PRO A 66 0.60 22.98 -9.59
N ASP A 67 0.30 21.95 -10.38
CA ASP A 67 -0.52 22.04 -11.57
C ASP A 67 -1.97 21.67 -11.24
N PRO A 68 -2.94 22.61 -11.34
CA PRO A 68 -4.35 22.36 -11.02
C PRO A 68 -5.06 21.44 -12.02
N GLU A 69 -4.51 21.23 -13.22
CA GLU A 69 -5.05 20.31 -14.23
C GLU A 69 -4.48 18.88 -14.09
N TRP A 70 -3.52 18.66 -13.18
CA TRP A 70 -2.95 17.34 -12.94
C TRP A 70 -4.02 16.37 -12.41
N ALA A 71 -4.19 15.23 -13.06
CA ALA A 71 -5.14 14.19 -12.65
C ALA A 71 -4.45 12.83 -12.45
N GLY A 72 -3.26 12.84 -11.84
CA GLY A 72 -2.50 11.63 -11.56
C GLY A 72 -2.94 10.90 -10.29
N ALA A 73 -2.28 9.78 -10.01
CA ALA A 73 -2.58 8.95 -8.84
C ALA A 73 -1.97 9.57 -7.57
N ALA A 74 -2.82 9.94 -6.61
CA ALA A 74 -2.44 10.45 -5.30
C ALA A 74 -2.15 9.32 -4.29
N ILE A 75 -2.94 8.25 -4.37
CA ILE A 75 -2.65 6.94 -3.78
C ILE A 75 -2.59 5.92 -4.93
N PRO A 76 -2.08 4.68 -4.73
CA PRO A 76 -1.92 3.72 -5.82
C PRO A 76 -3.18 3.61 -6.69
N GLY A 77 -3.08 4.06 -7.95
CA GLY A 77 -4.15 3.98 -8.94
C GLY A 77 -5.33 4.95 -8.78
N VAL A 78 -5.34 5.87 -7.79
CA VAL A 78 -6.50 6.74 -7.52
C VAL A 78 -6.09 8.21 -7.41
N SER A 79 -6.73 9.07 -8.20
CA SER A 79 -6.64 10.53 -8.08
C SER A 79 -7.51 11.04 -6.94
N MET A 80 -7.06 12.08 -6.24
CA MET A 80 -7.83 12.72 -5.18
C MET A 80 -7.94 14.22 -5.42
N SER A 81 -9.14 14.75 -5.41
CA SER A 81 -9.36 16.20 -5.42
C SER A 81 -8.94 16.82 -4.09
N ASP A 82 -8.47 18.06 -4.12
CA ASP A 82 -8.20 18.83 -2.91
C ASP A 82 -9.54 19.31 -2.31
N PRO A 83 -9.91 18.91 -1.08
CA PRO A 83 -11.16 19.37 -0.46
C PRO A 83 -11.10 20.85 -0.04
N GLU A 84 -9.91 21.42 0.13
CA GLU A 84 -9.71 22.79 0.64
C GLU A 84 -9.32 23.79 -0.47
N GLY A 85 -9.21 23.35 -1.73
CA GLY A 85 -8.76 24.17 -2.84
C GLY A 85 -9.21 23.69 -4.21
N ASP A 86 -8.84 24.42 -5.26
CA ASP A 86 -9.04 24.01 -6.65
C ASP A 86 -7.89 23.11 -7.10
N GLY A 87 -8.19 21.87 -7.53
CA GLY A 87 -7.21 20.95 -8.10
C GLY A 87 -7.18 19.58 -7.42
N PHE A 88 -6.00 18.96 -7.44
CA PHE A 88 -5.79 17.59 -7.00
C PHE A 88 -4.62 17.48 -6.01
N LEU A 89 -4.70 16.50 -5.13
CA LEU A 89 -3.66 16.17 -4.16
C LEU A 89 -2.68 15.15 -4.77
N MET A 90 -1.40 15.28 -4.43
CA MET A 90 -0.40 14.23 -4.62
C MET A 90 0.09 13.69 -3.27
N SER A 91 0.52 12.44 -3.24
CA SER A 91 1.23 11.93 -2.06
C SER A 91 2.60 12.59 -1.94
N ALA A 92 2.90 13.03 -0.72
CA ALA A 92 4.23 13.39 -0.23
C ALA A 92 4.72 12.36 0.81
N GLY A 93 4.12 11.17 0.80
CA GLY A 93 4.44 10.05 1.65
C GLY A 93 5.78 9.38 1.33
N PRO A 94 6.07 8.27 2.03
CA PRO A 94 7.26 7.46 1.78
C PRO A 94 7.35 7.02 0.32
N ARG A 95 8.58 7.06 -0.22
CA ARG A 95 8.94 6.51 -1.53
C ARG A 95 9.61 5.17 -1.38
N ASN A 96 9.71 4.41 -2.47
CA ASN A 96 10.37 3.10 -2.50
C ASN A 96 9.69 2.09 -1.55
N THR A 97 8.36 2.16 -1.43
CA THR A 97 7.61 1.18 -0.64
C THR A 97 7.70 -0.20 -1.28
N LEU A 98 7.66 -1.24 -0.46
CA LEU A 98 7.66 -2.62 -0.97
C LEU A 98 6.20 -3.05 -1.13
N VAL A 99 5.74 -3.14 -2.36
CA VAL A 99 4.39 -3.55 -2.72
C VAL A 99 4.30 -5.07 -2.67
N VAL A 100 3.32 -5.56 -1.93
CA VAL A 100 3.05 -6.99 -1.73
C VAL A 100 1.56 -7.22 -1.88
N HIS A 101 1.19 -8.36 -2.46
CA HIS A 101 -0.21 -8.77 -2.50
C HIS A 101 -0.74 -8.96 -1.07
N HIS A 102 -1.93 -8.43 -0.76
CA HIS A 102 -2.46 -8.43 0.61
C HIS A 102 -2.48 -9.83 1.26
N GLU A 103 -2.94 -10.85 0.52
CA GLU A 103 -2.96 -12.25 0.97
C GLU A 103 -1.62 -12.80 1.49
N ASP A 104 -0.47 -12.28 1.05
CA ASP A 104 0.83 -12.73 1.56
C ASP A 104 1.19 -12.09 2.92
N THR A 105 0.36 -11.19 3.42
CA THR A 105 0.54 -10.47 4.70
C THR A 105 -0.50 -10.84 5.75
N VAL A 106 -1.56 -11.55 5.36
CA VAL A 106 -2.64 -12.02 6.24
C VAL A 106 -2.06 -12.89 7.36
N GLY A 107 -2.39 -12.56 8.61
CA GLY A 107 -1.90 -13.26 9.80
C GLY A 107 -0.49 -12.86 10.26
N PHE A 108 0.25 -12.04 9.50
CA PHE A 108 1.57 -11.55 9.90
C PHE A 108 1.54 -10.15 10.52
N LEU A 109 0.54 -9.35 10.16
CA LEU A 109 0.36 -7.96 10.59
C LEU A 109 -0.85 -7.81 11.51
N ALA A 110 -0.92 -6.71 12.27
CA ALA A 110 -2.10 -6.33 13.05
C ALA A 110 -2.54 -4.89 12.68
N PRO A 111 -3.84 -4.56 12.73
CA PRO A 111 -4.30 -3.19 12.51
C PRO A 111 -3.63 -2.22 13.48
N ASN A 112 -3.30 -1.02 13.01
CA ASN A 112 -2.76 0.04 13.87
C ASN A 112 -3.90 0.63 14.71
N PRO A 113 -3.92 0.46 16.06
CA PRO A 113 -5.01 0.96 16.89
C PRO A 113 -5.02 2.49 17.02
N ALA A 114 -3.98 3.17 16.55
CA ALA A 114 -3.92 4.63 16.54
C ALA A 114 -4.64 5.26 15.33
N LEU A 115 -5.04 4.47 14.33
CA LEU A 115 -5.72 4.93 13.12
C LEU A 115 -7.09 4.27 13.01
N GLU A 116 -8.10 5.08 12.69
CA GLU A 116 -9.48 4.62 12.45
C GLU A 116 -9.90 5.03 11.04
N GLU A 117 -9.28 4.40 10.04
CA GLU A 117 -9.60 4.65 8.63
C GLU A 117 -10.80 3.80 8.18
N ILE A 118 -11.90 4.48 7.80
CA ILE A 118 -13.11 3.83 7.28
C ILE A 118 -13.28 4.23 5.81
N GLY A 119 -13.06 3.28 4.89
CA GLY A 119 -13.41 3.42 3.48
C GLY A 119 -14.65 2.61 3.09
N CYS A 120 -15.01 2.62 1.81
CA CYS A 120 -16.22 1.96 1.33
C CYS A 120 -16.10 0.43 1.34
N CYS A 121 -14.94 -0.09 0.94
CA CYS A 121 -14.64 -1.53 0.95
C CYS A 121 -13.66 -1.95 2.05
N GLY A 122 -12.88 -1.01 2.57
CA GLY A 122 -11.78 -1.23 3.51
C GLY A 122 -10.98 0.07 3.67
N PRO A 123 -9.87 0.06 4.45
CA PRO A 123 -9.10 1.28 4.69
C PRO A 123 -8.50 1.84 3.39
N PRO A 124 -8.68 3.14 3.10
CA PRO A 124 -8.14 3.76 1.90
C PRO A 124 -6.64 4.10 1.98
N GLY A 125 -5.99 4.00 3.15
CA GLY A 125 -4.56 4.26 3.32
C GLY A 125 -4.21 5.75 3.35
N LEU A 126 -5.13 6.59 3.85
CA LEU A 126 -5.04 8.05 3.78
C LEU A 126 -4.41 8.73 5.00
N GLU A 127 -4.30 8.05 6.13
CA GLU A 127 -3.74 8.59 7.38
C GLU A 127 -2.35 8.05 7.67
N GLY A 128 -1.84 7.16 6.81
CA GLY A 128 -0.48 6.64 6.86
C GLY A 128 -0.43 5.14 7.15
N PRO A 129 0.56 4.65 7.91
CA PRO A 129 0.73 3.21 8.15
C PRO A 129 -0.36 2.62 9.06
N ASN A 130 -1.39 2.05 8.43
CA ASN A 130 -2.53 1.41 9.09
C ASN A 130 -2.28 -0.06 9.52
N TRP A 131 -1.09 -0.61 9.27
CA TRP A 131 -0.64 -1.90 9.79
C TRP A 131 0.64 -1.80 10.63
N VAL A 132 0.63 -2.52 11.74
CA VAL A 132 1.75 -2.63 12.69
C VAL A 132 2.30 -4.05 12.75
N CYS A 133 3.56 -4.17 13.20
CA CYS A 133 4.15 -5.45 13.59
C CYS A 133 3.50 -5.96 14.89
N PRO A 134 2.86 -7.14 14.92
CA PRO A 134 2.21 -7.64 16.14
C PRO A 134 3.18 -7.97 17.28
N GLY A 135 4.48 -8.07 16.98
CA GLY A 135 5.50 -8.39 17.99
C GLY A 135 5.98 -7.18 18.79
N CYS A 136 6.03 -5.99 18.19
CA CYS A 136 6.57 -4.78 18.83
C CYS A 136 5.69 -3.54 18.71
N GLY A 137 4.59 -3.62 17.95
CA GLY A 137 3.68 -2.49 17.71
C GLY A 137 4.20 -1.43 16.73
N ALA A 138 5.40 -1.59 16.17
CA ALA A 138 5.93 -0.62 15.21
C ALA A 138 5.05 -0.54 13.96
N PRO A 139 4.69 0.65 13.46
CA PRO A 139 4.03 0.81 12.16
C PRO A 139 4.97 0.35 11.04
N VAL A 140 4.49 -0.54 10.17
CA VAL A 140 5.33 -1.17 9.14
C VAL A 140 4.78 -1.07 7.74
N ALA A 141 3.47 -0.88 7.57
CA ALA A 141 2.85 -0.88 6.25
C ALA A 141 1.54 -0.10 6.21
N THR A 142 1.15 0.28 5.00
CA THR A 142 -0.18 0.78 4.66
C THR A 142 -0.86 -0.24 3.75
N LEU A 143 -2.08 -0.63 4.10
CA LEU A 143 -2.97 -1.38 3.22
C LEU A 143 -3.86 -0.40 2.48
N PHE A 144 -3.87 -0.54 1.16
CA PHE A 144 -4.84 0.08 0.27
C PHE A 144 -5.91 -0.97 -0.03
N ALA A 145 -7.10 -0.75 0.51
CA ALA A 145 -8.22 -1.70 0.41
C ALA A 145 -9.56 -0.97 0.24
N ASP A 146 -9.55 0.23 -0.33
CA ASP A 146 -10.79 0.87 -0.75
C ASP A 146 -11.19 0.45 -2.17
N CYS A 147 -12.46 0.62 -2.51
CA CYS A 147 -13.03 0.07 -3.73
C CYS A 147 -12.40 0.62 -5.02
N SER A 148 -11.79 1.80 -4.96
CA SER A 148 -11.34 2.59 -6.11
C SER A 148 -9.92 2.26 -6.59
N GLY A 149 -9.13 1.54 -5.79
CA GLY A 149 -7.71 1.26 -6.05
C GLY A 149 -7.36 -0.23 -6.09
N PRO A 150 -6.07 -0.57 -6.30
CA PRO A 150 -5.57 -1.92 -6.15
C PRO A 150 -5.64 -2.36 -4.69
N PHE A 151 -5.97 -3.62 -4.47
CA PHE A 151 -6.00 -4.22 -3.13
C PHE A 151 -4.63 -4.79 -2.74
N GLU A 152 -3.82 -4.02 -2.03
CA GLU A 152 -2.41 -4.36 -1.77
C GLU A 152 -1.80 -3.69 -0.54
N THR A 153 -0.73 -4.32 -0.02
CA THR A 153 0.00 -3.83 1.15
C THR A 153 1.32 -3.20 0.69
N HIS A 154 1.57 -1.96 1.10
CA HIS A 154 2.80 -1.22 0.87
C HIS A 154 3.59 -1.15 2.16
N PHE A 155 4.73 -1.85 2.25
CA PHE A 155 5.63 -1.76 3.39
C PHE A 155 6.53 -0.53 3.32
N LEU A 156 6.74 0.10 4.47
CA LEU A 156 7.71 1.18 4.62
C LEU A 156 9.15 0.64 4.47
N PRO A 157 10.00 1.26 3.65
CA PRO A 157 11.32 0.70 3.33
C PRO A 157 12.26 0.64 4.54
N ASP A 158 12.26 1.65 5.40
CA ASP A 158 13.27 1.79 6.47
C ASP A 158 12.98 0.92 7.71
N VAL A 159 11.76 0.40 7.82
CA VAL A 159 11.32 -0.44 8.95
C VAL A 159 11.21 -1.92 8.61
N VAL A 160 11.58 -2.28 7.37
CA VAL A 160 11.55 -3.65 6.86
C VAL A 160 12.92 -4.05 6.33
N ARG A 161 13.44 -5.16 6.83
CA ARG A 161 14.64 -5.81 6.31
C ARG A 161 14.25 -6.94 5.37
N VAL A 162 14.81 -6.91 4.17
CA VAL A 162 14.71 -8.01 3.20
C VAL A 162 15.85 -8.99 3.43
N THR A 163 15.55 -10.27 3.63
CA THR A 163 16.57 -11.32 3.82
C THR A 163 16.33 -12.50 2.90
N ALA A 164 17.38 -13.05 2.30
CA ALA A 164 17.31 -14.29 1.54
C ALA A 164 16.76 -15.45 2.38
N VAL A 165 16.03 -16.36 1.72
CA VAL A 165 15.47 -17.60 2.28
C VAL A 165 16.21 -18.81 1.73
#